data_AF-A0A3Q0FSR7-F1
#
_entry.id   AF-A0A3Q0FSR7-F1
#
_cell.length_a   1.000
_cell.length_b   1.000
_cell.length_c   1.000
_cell.angle_alpha   90.00
_cell.angle_beta   90.00
_cell.angle_gamma   90.00
#
_symmetry.space_group_name_H-M   'P 1'
#
loop_
_entity.id
_entity.type
_entity.pdbx_description
1 polymer ?
#
loop_
_entity_poly.entity_id
_entity_poly.type
_entity_poly.pdbx_seq_one_letter_code
_entity_poly.pdbx_strand_id
1 'polypeptide(L)'
;MGESVTYAHLRFSKTPPGWSAAPRAQRAAPRAPGEADRSYENLHLGAVGAGPAGSRAQQRREPRRSVWPLPLGLLAACLALLVTTIALGVCYWQERQRLQQASHSHAAERHGLWQQGGTQEQRLGQAGKALVQAQEELARTRAELAQAWQEGNRSQEELHNRDTELQETKVQLGQVQEQAWDLQQQLNKTESALASARPCQVTDCCPGTWVLHRGKCLFLSKEEKNWWDSKRECENNSSRLLILHNWDQTKMPSFLTNTDDLYWIGLQKDWRGKDKWIWINGTQYPE
;
A
#
# COMPACT_ATOMS: atom_id res chain seq x y z
N MET A 1 -15.28 36.78 41.46
CA MET A 1 -15.54 36.99 42.90
C MET A 1 -14.19 37.02 43.61
N GLY A 2 -14.10 37.49 44.87
CA GLY A 2 -12.83 37.48 45.60
C GLY A 2 -12.32 36.05 45.84
N GLU A 3 -11.01 35.84 45.77
CA GLU A 3 -10.41 34.51 45.88
C GLU A 3 -10.41 34.00 47.33
N SER A 4 -11.34 33.10 47.65
CA SER A 4 -11.22 32.21 48.81
C SER A 4 -10.38 31.00 48.42
N VAL A 5 -9.15 30.91 48.94
CA VAL A 5 -8.12 29.94 48.52
C VAL A 5 -8.11 28.68 49.40
N THR A 6 -7.98 27.48 48.82
CA THR A 6 -7.47 26.25 49.50
C THR A 6 -7.08 25.14 48.48
N TYR A 7 -6.25 24.16 48.88
CA TYR A 7 -5.53 23.21 47.98
C TYR A 7 -5.48 21.74 48.51
N ALA A 8 -5.30 20.73 47.62
CA ALA A 8 -4.85 19.34 47.94
C ALA A 8 -4.34 18.56 46.68
N HIS A 9 -3.71 17.37 46.85
CA HIS A 9 -2.86 16.70 45.80
C HIS A 9 -2.56 15.19 46.09
N LEU A 10 -2.38 14.30 45.06
CA LEU A 10 -1.46 13.12 44.93
C LEU A 10 -1.85 12.02 43.86
N ARG A 11 -1.12 10.88 43.80
CA ARG A 11 -0.65 10.07 42.61
C ARG A 11 -0.46 8.56 42.94
N PHE A 12 -0.21 7.51 42.10
CA PHE A 12 -0.31 7.11 40.65
C PHE A 12 0.07 5.58 40.51
N SER A 13 -0.21 4.86 39.40
CA SER A 13 0.37 3.50 39.08
C SER A 13 0.43 3.15 37.55
N LYS A 14 1.08 2.03 37.13
CA LYS A 14 1.46 1.71 35.71
C LYS A 14 1.56 0.21 35.29
N THR A 15 0.78 -0.18 34.25
CA THR A 15 1.11 -0.93 32.97
C THR A 15 1.70 -2.39 32.90
N PRO A 16 1.57 -3.12 31.72
CA PRO A 16 1.87 -4.56 31.46
C PRO A 16 3.14 -4.76 30.54
N PRO A 17 3.44 -5.82 29.68
CA PRO A 17 2.69 -6.98 29.10
C PRO A 17 3.46 -8.33 28.76
N GLY A 18 2.80 -9.28 28.03
CA GLY A 18 3.40 -10.33 27.15
C GLY A 18 3.24 -11.83 27.55
N TRP A 19 3.50 -12.89 26.73
CA TRP A 19 3.52 -13.06 25.25
C TRP A 19 3.65 -14.58 24.81
N SER A 20 3.05 -14.98 23.68
CA SER A 20 3.46 -16.01 22.66
C SER A 20 3.71 -17.55 22.89
N ALA A 21 3.04 -18.36 22.04
CA ALA A 21 3.53 -19.53 21.23
C ALA A 21 3.63 -21.01 21.75
N ALA A 22 3.70 -21.96 20.78
CA ALA A 22 3.82 -23.45 20.87
C ALA A 22 4.90 -23.98 19.88
N PRO A 23 5.30 -25.30 19.80
CA PRO A 23 4.79 -26.19 18.71
C PRO A 23 5.00 -27.77 18.76
N ARG A 24 4.19 -28.50 17.94
CA ARG A 24 4.46 -29.64 16.97
C ARG A 24 5.20 -30.97 17.29
N ALA A 25 4.72 -32.07 16.66
CA ALA A 25 5.39 -33.38 16.40
C ALA A 25 4.81 -34.10 15.12
N GLN A 26 5.00 -35.42 14.83
CA GLN A 26 6.18 -36.12 14.23
C GLN A 26 5.81 -37.43 13.44
N ARG A 27 6.46 -37.71 12.28
CA ARG A 27 6.92 -39.04 11.71
C ARG A 27 5.88 -40.15 11.31
N ALA A 28 6.15 -41.19 10.46
CA ALA A 28 7.20 -41.52 9.44
C ALA A 28 6.77 -42.71 8.49
N ALA A 29 7.61 -43.13 7.52
CA ALA A 29 7.43 -44.18 6.46
C ALA A 29 8.22 -45.52 6.75
N PRO A 30 8.53 -46.52 5.86
CA PRO A 30 8.45 -46.74 4.37
C PRO A 30 7.72 -48.08 3.96
N ARG A 31 7.92 -48.92 2.90
CA ARG A 31 8.94 -49.12 1.79
C ARG A 31 8.36 -49.85 0.52
N ALA A 32 9.08 -50.82 -0.11
CA ALA A 32 8.89 -51.49 -1.44
C ALA A 32 9.71 -52.83 -1.51
N PRO A 33 9.91 -53.63 -2.63
CA PRO A 33 9.52 -53.48 -4.07
C PRO A 33 9.10 -54.77 -4.87
N GLY A 34 8.88 -54.64 -6.21
CA GLY A 34 8.79 -55.71 -7.26
C GLY A 34 7.95 -55.29 -8.51
N GLU A 35 7.93 -55.91 -9.71
CA GLU A 35 8.85 -56.86 -10.40
C GLU A 35 8.67 -56.82 -11.97
N ALA A 36 8.59 -57.95 -12.74
CA ALA A 36 8.77 -57.99 -14.23
C ALA A 36 7.89 -58.99 -15.06
N ASP A 37 7.81 -58.84 -16.41
CA ASP A 37 7.36 -59.86 -17.41
C ASP A 37 7.86 -59.60 -18.89
N ARG A 38 7.57 -60.49 -19.87
CA ARG A 38 8.08 -60.53 -21.28
C ARG A 38 7.09 -61.03 -22.36
N SER A 39 7.24 -60.62 -23.63
CA SER A 39 6.84 -61.36 -24.88
C SER A 39 7.57 -60.76 -26.11
N TYR A 40 8.31 -61.47 -26.98
CA TYR A 40 7.92 -62.38 -28.10
C TYR A 40 7.24 -61.64 -29.30
N GLU A 41 7.51 -61.87 -30.60
CA GLU A 41 8.25 -62.92 -31.37
C GLU A 41 9.22 -62.35 -32.48
N ASN A 42 9.52 -63.07 -33.59
CA ASN A 42 10.29 -62.59 -34.78
C ASN A 42 10.09 -63.46 -36.07
N LEU A 43 10.65 -63.04 -37.21
CA LEU A 43 10.40 -63.52 -38.60
C LEU A 43 10.41 -65.04 -38.90
N HIS A 44 9.60 -65.43 -39.91
CA HIS A 44 9.80 -66.63 -40.74
C HIS A 44 9.80 -66.31 -42.25
N LEU A 45 10.85 -66.73 -42.98
CA LEU A 45 10.80 -67.22 -44.37
C LEU A 45 12.19 -67.68 -44.82
N GLY A 46 12.35 -68.96 -45.20
CA GLY A 46 13.65 -69.51 -45.58
C GLY A 46 13.54 -70.79 -46.42
N ALA A 47 14.15 -70.74 -47.62
CA ALA A 47 14.59 -71.82 -48.51
C ALA A 47 13.82 -73.17 -48.53
N VAL A 48 13.24 -73.47 -49.70
CA VAL A 48 13.15 -74.85 -50.21
C VAL A 48 13.90 -74.91 -51.55
N GLY A 49 14.74 -75.93 -51.73
CA GLY A 49 15.51 -76.13 -52.97
C GLY A 49 15.66 -77.61 -53.32
N ALA A 50 15.05 -78.01 -54.44
CA ALA A 50 15.27 -79.28 -55.15
C ALA A 50 14.67 -79.14 -56.56
N GLY A 51 15.24 -79.69 -57.63
CA GLY A 51 16.50 -80.42 -57.76
C GLY A 51 16.91 -80.56 -59.24
N PRO A 52 18.07 -81.18 -59.54
CA PRO A 52 18.61 -81.24 -60.90
C PRO A 52 18.38 -82.58 -61.62
N ALA A 53 18.82 -82.60 -62.90
CA ALA A 53 19.16 -83.76 -63.74
C ALA A 53 18.03 -84.48 -64.52
N GLY A 54 18.39 -84.87 -65.75
CA GLY A 54 17.54 -85.53 -66.75
C GLY A 54 17.48 -84.72 -68.06
N SER A 55 17.81 -85.24 -69.25
CA SER A 55 18.40 -86.55 -69.58
C SER A 55 19.29 -86.47 -70.83
N ARG A 56 20.33 -87.32 -70.87
CA ARG A 56 21.25 -87.45 -72.02
C ARG A 56 20.52 -88.12 -73.20
N ALA A 57 20.16 -87.34 -74.23
CA ALA A 57 19.75 -87.86 -75.53
C ALA A 57 20.97 -87.99 -76.46
N GLN A 58 21.20 -89.18 -77.03
CA GLN A 58 22.45 -89.54 -77.70
C GLN A 58 22.22 -89.77 -79.20
N GLN A 59 22.66 -88.84 -80.06
CA GLN A 59 22.62 -89.02 -81.52
C GLN A 59 23.99 -88.84 -82.18
N ARG A 60 24.73 -89.96 -82.24
CA ARG A 60 26.02 -90.11 -82.90
C ARG A 60 25.81 -90.29 -84.41
N ARG A 61 25.99 -89.23 -85.20
CA ARG A 61 26.23 -89.32 -86.66
C ARG A 61 27.48 -88.51 -87.04
N GLU A 62 28.10 -88.92 -88.15
CA GLU A 62 29.52 -88.69 -88.40
C GLU A 62 29.82 -87.30 -88.98
N PRO A 63 30.92 -86.64 -88.57
CA PRO A 63 31.47 -85.52 -89.31
C PRO A 63 32.19 -86.05 -90.57
N ARG A 64 31.46 -86.16 -91.69
CA ARG A 64 32.10 -86.25 -93.02
C ARG A 64 33.09 -85.07 -93.15
N ARG A 65 34.36 -85.36 -93.42
CA ARG A 65 35.41 -84.34 -93.66
C ARG A 65 35.10 -83.55 -94.94
N SER A 66 34.25 -82.53 -94.82
CA SER A 66 34.09 -81.49 -95.84
C SER A 66 35.19 -80.45 -95.64
N VAL A 67 36.15 -80.41 -96.56
CA VAL A 67 37.17 -79.36 -96.59
C VAL A 67 36.51 -78.09 -97.13
N TRP A 68 35.96 -77.27 -96.24
CA TRP A 68 35.58 -75.91 -96.56
C TRP A 68 36.84 -75.11 -96.93
N PRO A 69 36.79 -74.26 -97.97
CA PRO A 69 37.96 -73.47 -98.36
C PRO A 69 38.31 -72.48 -97.23
N LEU A 70 39.58 -72.51 -96.81
CA LEU A 70 40.17 -71.66 -95.76
C LEU A 70 39.67 -70.21 -95.70
N PRO A 71 39.54 -69.44 -96.81
CA PRO A 71 39.01 -68.07 -96.76
C PRO A 71 37.59 -67.94 -96.18
N LEU A 72 36.70 -68.93 -96.39
CA LEU A 72 35.35 -68.88 -95.80
C LEU A 72 35.37 -69.13 -94.29
N GLY A 73 36.27 -69.99 -93.81
CA GLY A 73 36.47 -70.20 -92.37
C GLY A 73 37.02 -68.95 -91.67
N LEU A 74 37.96 -68.25 -92.31
CA LEU A 74 38.50 -66.99 -91.82
C LEU A 74 37.44 -65.88 -91.81
N LEU A 75 36.63 -65.75 -92.87
CA LEU A 75 35.50 -64.81 -92.90
C LEU A 75 34.49 -65.08 -91.78
N ALA A 76 34.12 -66.35 -91.55
CA ALA A 76 33.22 -66.72 -90.46
C ALA A 76 33.80 -66.39 -89.08
N ALA A 77 35.11 -66.61 -88.86
CA ALA A 77 35.79 -66.24 -87.62
C ALA A 77 35.83 -64.71 -87.42
N CYS A 78 36.13 -63.93 -88.46
CA CYS A 78 36.09 -62.46 -88.41
C CYS A 78 34.69 -61.92 -88.10
N LEU A 79 33.65 -62.48 -88.73
CA LEU A 79 32.25 -62.10 -88.44
C LEU A 79 31.86 -62.47 -87.00
N ALA A 80 32.25 -63.64 -86.50
CA ALA A 80 32.01 -64.02 -85.11
C ALA A 80 32.71 -63.05 -84.13
N LEU A 81 33.96 -62.67 -84.39
CA LEU A 81 34.69 -61.68 -83.59
C LEU A 81 33.98 -60.32 -83.59
N LEU A 82 33.55 -59.81 -84.75
CA LEU A 82 32.78 -58.56 -84.87
C LEU A 82 31.46 -58.62 -84.09
N VAL A 83 30.73 -59.74 -84.15
CA VAL A 83 29.51 -59.92 -83.35
C VAL A 83 29.82 -59.91 -81.85
N THR A 84 30.92 -60.55 -81.41
CA THR A 84 31.30 -60.53 -79.98
C THR A 84 31.75 -59.15 -79.51
N THR A 85 32.48 -58.36 -80.30
CA THR A 85 32.89 -57.01 -79.89
C THR A 85 31.71 -56.04 -79.85
N ILE A 86 30.76 -56.15 -80.79
CA ILE A 86 29.49 -55.40 -80.76
C ILE A 86 28.65 -55.81 -79.54
N ALA A 87 28.50 -57.11 -79.26
CA ALA A 87 27.76 -57.59 -78.10
C ALA A 87 28.38 -57.11 -76.78
N LEU A 88 29.71 -57.21 -76.62
CA LEU A 88 30.42 -56.67 -75.45
C LEU A 88 30.28 -55.15 -75.34
N GLY A 89 30.31 -54.43 -76.47
CA GLY A 89 30.07 -52.98 -76.52
C GLY A 89 28.66 -52.61 -76.05
N VAL A 90 27.63 -53.36 -76.48
CA VAL A 90 26.24 -53.17 -76.05
C VAL A 90 26.08 -53.51 -74.56
N CYS A 91 26.64 -54.62 -74.07
CA CYS A 91 26.60 -54.97 -72.66
C CYS A 91 27.32 -53.94 -71.78
N TYR A 92 28.50 -53.46 -72.18
CA TYR A 92 29.24 -52.41 -71.48
C TYR A 92 28.47 -51.08 -71.48
N TRP A 93 27.86 -50.69 -72.60
CA TRP A 93 27.02 -49.50 -72.69
C TRP A 93 25.76 -49.62 -71.83
N GLN A 94 25.09 -50.78 -71.84
CA GLN A 94 23.93 -51.07 -71.00
C GLN A 94 24.25 -50.99 -69.51
N GLU A 95 25.36 -51.58 -69.07
CA GLU A 95 25.75 -51.53 -67.65
C GLU A 95 26.22 -50.13 -67.25
N ARG A 96 26.89 -49.39 -68.15
CA ARG A 96 27.22 -47.97 -67.94
C ARG A 96 25.96 -47.09 -67.84
N GLN A 97 24.92 -47.37 -68.63
CA GLN A 97 23.61 -46.70 -68.52
C GLN A 97 22.92 -47.02 -67.20
N ARG A 98 22.92 -48.29 -66.74
CA ARG A 98 22.39 -48.68 -65.43
C ARG A 98 23.10 -47.96 -64.28
N LEU A 99 24.44 -47.94 -64.30
CA LEU A 99 25.25 -47.22 -63.32
C LEU A 99 25.00 -45.70 -63.35
N GLN A 100 24.77 -45.11 -64.53
CA GLN A 100 24.37 -43.71 -64.64
C GLN A 100 22.97 -43.46 -64.05
N GLN A 101 21.99 -44.32 -64.33
CA GLN A 101 20.64 -44.22 -63.76
C GLN A 101 20.66 -44.31 -62.22
N ALA A 102 21.38 -45.29 -61.66
CA ALA A 102 21.55 -45.43 -60.21
C ALA A 102 22.32 -44.26 -59.57
N SER A 103 23.33 -43.71 -60.28
CA SER A 103 24.04 -42.50 -59.84
C SER A 103 23.11 -41.28 -59.80
N HIS A 104 22.21 -41.14 -60.79
CA HIS A 104 21.23 -40.06 -60.83
C HIS A 104 20.12 -40.22 -59.77
N SER A 105 19.63 -41.43 -59.50
CA SER A 105 18.66 -41.64 -58.40
C SER A 105 19.29 -41.33 -57.05
N HIS A 106 20.49 -41.83 -56.76
CA HIS A 106 21.20 -41.51 -55.52
C HIS A 106 21.66 -40.05 -55.44
N ALA A 107 21.81 -39.32 -56.55
CA ALA A 107 22.00 -37.88 -56.54
C ALA A 107 20.71 -37.13 -56.15
N ALA A 108 19.57 -37.53 -56.71
CA ALA A 108 18.26 -36.96 -56.38
C ALA A 108 17.83 -37.25 -54.93
N GLU A 109 18.00 -38.48 -54.45
CA GLU A 109 17.76 -38.89 -53.07
C GLU A 109 18.60 -38.07 -52.08
N ARG A 110 19.92 -37.95 -52.31
CA ARG A 110 20.80 -37.13 -51.48
C ARG A 110 20.37 -35.66 -51.51
N HIS A 111 20.02 -35.10 -52.67
CA HIS A 111 19.53 -33.73 -52.75
C HIS A 111 18.23 -33.54 -51.94
N GLY A 112 17.30 -34.49 -52.03
CA GLY A 112 16.07 -34.50 -51.23
C GLY A 112 16.36 -34.55 -49.72
N LEU A 113 17.27 -35.42 -49.28
CA LEU A 113 17.70 -35.52 -47.88
C LEU A 113 18.39 -34.25 -47.38
N TRP A 114 19.28 -33.64 -48.18
CA TRP A 114 19.92 -32.35 -47.84
C TRP A 114 18.88 -31.22 -47.72
N GLN A 115 17.90 -31.18 -48.63
CA GLN A 115 16.83 -30.17 -48.61
C GLN A 115 15.85 -30.40 -47.44
N GLN A 116 15.57 -31.66 -47.08
CA GLN A 116 14.80 -32.01 -45.89
C GLN A 116 15.54 -31.62 -44.61
N GLY A 117 16.85 -31.90 -44.52
CA GLY A 117 17.70 -31.50 -43.41
C GLY A 117 17.70 -29.99 -43.20
N GLY A 118 18.05 -29.22 -44.23
CA GLY A 118 18.09 -27.75 -44.16
C GLY A 118 16.73 -27.12 -43.86
N THR A 119 15.63 -27.66 -44.38
CA THR A 119 14.28 -27.17 -44.03
C THR A 119 13.86 -27.55 -42.60
N GLN A 120 14.32 -28.69 -42.07
CA GLN A 120 14.11 -29.08 -40.68
C GLN A 120 14.94 -28.20 -39.72
N GLU A 121 16.21 -27.91 -40.04
CA GLU A 121 17.05 -26.97 -39.28
C GLU A 121 16.44 -25.55 -39.27
N GLN A 122 15.96 -25.07 -40.42
CA GLN A 122 15.24 -23.79 -40.49
C GLN A 122 13.99 -23.76 -39.61
N ARG A 123 13.17 -24.83 -39.64
CA ARG A 123 11.98 -24.96 -38.78
C ARG A 123 12.35 -24.99 -37.30
N LEU A 124 13.39 -25.71 -36.91
CA LEU A 124 13.89 -25.76 -35.52
C LEU A 124 14.41 -24.39 -35.08
N GLY A 125 15.15 -23.67 -35.94
CA GLY A 125 15.61 -22.31 -35.67
C GLY A 125 14.47 -21.29 -35.57
N GLN A 126 13.40 -21.44 -36.37
CA GLN A 126 12.19 -20.62 -36.28
C GLN A 126 11.41 -20.92 -34.99
N ALA A 127 11.20 -22.21 -34.66
CA ALA A 127 10.53 -22.64 -33.44
C ALA A 127 11.29 -22.19 -32.18
N GLY A 128 12.63 -22.27 -32.19
CA GLY A 128 13.48 -21.77 -31.11
C GLY A 128 13.34 -20.25 -30.90
N LYS A 129 13.31 -19.47 -31.97
CA LYS A 129 13.05 -18.02 -31.90
C LYS A 129 11.66 -17.72 -31.34
N ALA A 130 10.62 -18.38 -31.85
CA ALA A 130 9.25 -18.22 -31.37
C ALA A 130 9.10 -18.60 -29.88
N LEU A 131 9.79 -19.66 -29.43
CA LEU A 131 9.81 -20.07 -28.02
C LEU A 131 10.49 -19.03 -27.12
N VAL A 132 11.59 -18.42 -27.56
CA VAL A 132 12.26 -17.33 -26.83
C VAL A 132 11.37 -16.09 -26.76
N GLN A 133 10.73 -15.71 -27.87
CA GLN A 133 9.78 -14.58 -27.89
C GLN A 133 8.59 -14.83 -26.94
N ALA A 134 7.99 -16.02 -26.98
CA ALA A 134 6.89 -16.39 -26.08
C ALA A 134 7.31 -16.43 -24.60
N GLN A 135 8.56 -16.81 -24.29
CA GLN A 135 9.08 -16.69 -22.91
C GLN A 135 9.31 -15.24 -22.49
N GLU A 136 9.75 -14.36 -23.39
CA GLU A 136 9.92 -12.94 -23.09
C GLU A 136 8.56 -12.25 -22.87
N GLU A 137 7.56 -12.54 -23.71
CA GLU A 137 6.17 -12.07 -23.52
C GLU A 137 5.57 -12.60 -22.21
N LEU A 138 5.81 -13.86 -21.85
CA LEU A 138 5.40 -14.43 -20.57
C LEU A 138 6.14 -13.80 -19.38
N ALA A 139 7.40 -13.37 -19.55
CA ALA A 139 8.16 -12.66 -18.52
C ALA A 139 7.62 -11.23 -18.33
N ARG A 140 7.34 -10.50 -19.42
CA ARG A 140 6.75 -9.15 -19.41
C ARG A 140 5.37 -9.15 -18.75
N THR A 141 4.45 -10.00 -19.21
CA THR A 141 3.09 -10.11 -18.64
C THR A 141 3.09 -10.56 -17.17
N ARG A 142 4.06 -11.38 -16.74
CA ARG A 142 4.25 -11.69 -15.30
C ARG A 142 4.75 -10.49 -14.49
N ALA A 143 5.64 -9.66 -15.05
CA ALA A 143 6.11 -8.45 -14.40
C ALA A 143 4.99 -7.39 -14.29
N GLU A 144 4.21 -7.20 -15.36
CA GLU A 144 3.02 -6.35 -15.38
C GLU A 144 1.98 -6.79 -14.34
N LEU A 145 1.67 -8.09 -14.28
CA LEU A 145 0.74 -8.65 -13.28
C LEU A 145 1.28 -8.49 -11.85
N ALA A 146 2.59 -8.67 -11.64
CA ALA A 146 3.20 -8.46 -10.33
C ALA A 146 3.17 -6.99 -9.91
N GLN A 147 3.38 -6.05 -10.84
CA GLN A 147 3.23 -4.62 -10.58
C GLN A 147 1.78 -4.26 -10.25
N ALA A 148 0.82 -4.68 -11.07
CA ALA A 148 -0.61 -4.42 -10.83
C ALA A 148 -1.10 -5.00 -9.49
N TRP A 149 -0.55 -6.14 -9.06
CA TRP A 149 -0.84 -6.71 -7.73
C TRP A 149 -0.24 -5.87 -6.58
N GLN A 150 0.98 -5.35 -6.74
CA GLN A 150 1.58 -4.42 -5.75
C GLN A 150 0.84 -3.09 -5.68
N GLU A 151 0.40 -2.55 -6.82
CA GLU A 151 -0.44 -1.35 -6.89
C GLU A 151 -1.80 -1.59 -6.23
N GLY A 152 -2.46 -2.72 -6.51
CA GLY A 152 -3.70 -3.12 -5.84
C GLY A 152 -3.56 -3.28 -4.32
N ASN A 153 -2.50 -3.93 -3.85
CA ASN A 153 -2.19 -4.04 -2.42
C ASN A 153 -1.97 -2.67 -1.77
N ARG A 154 -1.21 -1.76 -2.42
CA ARG A 154 -1.01 -0.39 -1.93
C ARG A 154 -2.33 0.36 -1.85
N SER A 155 -3.18 0.29 -2.88
CA SER A 155 -4.51 0.90 -2.85
C SER A 155 -5.39 0.31 -1.74
N GLN A 156 -5.26 -0.98 -1.42
CA GLN A 156 -5.96 -1.60 -0.29
C GLN A 156 -5.44 -1.10 1.06
N GLU A 157 -4.13 -0.90 1.22
CA GLU A 157 -3.51 -0.33 2.42
C GLU A 157 -3.89 1.15 2.60
N GLU A 158 -3.87 1.95 1.53
CA GLU A 158 -4.34 3.34 1.52
C GLU A 158 -5.83 3.47 1.88
N LEU A 159 -6.68 2.57 1.37
CA LEU A 159 -8.09 2.49 1.75
C LEU A 159 -8.25 2.11 3.23
N HIS A 160 -7.51 1.12 3.73
CA HIS A 160 -7.58 0.72 5.14
C HIS A 160 -7.13 1.83 6.10
N ASN A 161 -6.09 2.59 5.73
CA ASN A 161 -5.68 3.78 6.48
C ASN A 161 -6.78 4.86 6.46
N ARG A 162 -7.38 5.15 5.31
CA ARG A 162 -8.50 6.11 5.21
C ARG A 162 -9.75 5.68 5.98
N ASP A 163 -10.09 4.39 5.99
CA ASP A 163 -11.17 3.86 6.83
C ASP A 163 -10.87 4.03 8.33
N THR A 164 -9.60 3.92 8.71
CA THR A 164 -9.13 4.14 10.09
C THR A 164 -9.23 5.62 10.47
N GLU A 165 -8.74 6.52 9.62
CA GLU A 165 -8.91 7.98 9.75
C GLU A 165 -10.40 8.37 9.81
N LEU A 166 -11.26 7.71 9.03
CA LEU A 166 -12.70 7.94 9.02
C LEU A 166 -13.37 7.46 10.32
N GLN A 167 -12.93 6.35 10.93
CA GLN A 167 -13.43 5.97 12.25
C GLN A 167 -12.91 6.91 13.35
N GLU A 168 -11.65 7.36 13.30
CA GLU A 168 -11.12 8.29 14.29
C GLU A 168 -11.86 9.64 14.24
N THR A 169 -11.96 10.25 13.05
CA THR A 169 -12.69 11.52 12.87
C THR A 169 -14.17 11.40 13.23
N LYS A 170 -14.80 10.23 13.03
CA LYS A 170 -16.17 9.94 13.50
C LYS A 170 -16.27 9.85 15.03
N VAL A 171 -15.27 9.27 15.71
CA VAL A 171 -15.20 9.26 17.18
C VAL A 171 -14.99 10.68 17.72
N GLN A 172 -14.07 11.44 17.14
CA GLN A 172 -13.83 12.85 17.49
C GLN A 172 -15.09 13.70 17.30
N LEU A 173 -15.81 13.52 16.18
CA LEU A 173 -17.09 14.22 15.92
C LEU A 173 -18.16 13.83 16.95
N GLY A 174 -18.23 12.56 17.36
CA GLY A 174 -19.11 12.11 18.45
C GLY A 174 -18.79 12.79 19.78
N GLN A 175 -17.51 12.90 20.15
CA GLN A 175 -17.07 13.60 21.37
C GLN A 175 -17.39 15.10 21.33
N VAL A 176 -17.17 15.77 20.19
CA VAL A 176 -17.51 17.19 20.00
C VAL A 176 -19.03 17.40 20.08
N GLN A 177 -19.83 16.48 19.53
CA GLN A 177 -21.29 16.52 19.61
C GLN A 177 -21.81 16.33 21.05
N GLU A 178 -21.17 15.48 21.86
CA GLU A 178 -21.48 15.29 23.28
C GLU A 178 -21.06 16.53 24.12
N GLN A 179 -19.87 17.08 23.87
CA GLN A 179 -19.41 18.32 24.51
C GLN A 179 -20.32 19.52 24.19
N ALA A 180 -20.79 19.64 22.95
CA ALA A 180 -21.75 20.66 22.55
C ALA A 180 -23.10 20.49 23.27
N TRP A 181 -23.54 19.25 23.49
CA TRP A 181 -24.76 18.96 24.23
C TRP A 181 -24.62 19.32 25.72
N ASP A 182 -23.55 18.92 26.40
CA ASP A 182 -23.32 19.28 27.80
C ASP A 182 -23.18 20.81 27.97
N LEU A 183 -22.43 21.48 27.10
CA LEU A 183 -22.31 22.94 27.13
C LEU A 183 -23.67 23.64 26.95
N GLN A 184 -24.55 23.12 26.07
CA GLN A 184 -25.91 23.64 25.94
C GLN A 184 -26.75 23.41 27.20
N GLN A 185 -26.62 22.26 27.87
CA GLN A 185 -27.30 22.01 29.15
C GLN A 185 -26.76 22.92 30.27
N GLN A 186 -25.45 23.17 30.31
CA GLN A 186 -24.85 24.14 31.22
C GLN A 186 -25.37 25.56 30.95
N LEU A 187 -25.44 26.00 29.69
CA LEU A 187 -25.99 27.30 29.31
C LEU A 187 -27.45 27.44 29.78
N ASN A 188 -28.33 26.50 29.42
CA ASN A 188 -29.74 26.47 29.84
C ASN A 188 -29.88 26.54 31.38
N LYS A 189 -28.98 25.86 32.11
CA LYS A 189 -28.93 25.86 33.58
C LYS A 189 -28.43 27.20 34.15
N THR A 190 -27.46 27.85 33.52
CA THR A 190 -27.00 29.19 33.93
C THR A 190 -28.04 30.27 33.60
N GLU A 191 -28.76 30.16 32.49
CA GLU A 191 -29.84 31.07 32.10
C GLU A 191 -31.02 30.97 33.07
N SER A 192 -31.49 29.75 33.37
CA SER A 192 -32.55 29.54 34.36
C SER A 192 -32.12 29.94 35.78
N ALA A 193 -30.85 29.70 36.15
CA ALA A 193 -30.30 30.23 37.40
C ALA A 193 -30.31 31.76 37.42
N LEU A 194 -29.88 32.44 36.34
CA LEU A 194 -29.87 33.90 36.21
C LEU A 194 -31.28 34.50 36.19
N ALA A 195 -32.26 33.82 35.60
CA ALA A 195 -33.67 34.23 35.62
C ALA A 195 -34.32 34.04 37.00
N SER A 196 -33.91 33.01 37.76
CA SER A 196 -34.36 32.78 39.14
C SER A 196 -33.67 33.71 40.15
N ALA A 197 -32.41 34.08 39.89
CA ALA A 197 -31.67 35.07 40.63
C ALA A 197 -32.29 36.44 40.37
N ARG A 198 -33.15 36.90 41.29
CA ARG A 198 -33.69 38.26 41.25
C ARG A 198 -32.53 39.24 41.03
N PRO A 199 -32.55 40.09 39.98
CA PRO A 199 -31.68 41.25 39.92
C PRO A 199 -31.87 42.00 41.23
N CYS A 200 -30.77 42.23 41.97
CA CYS A 200 -30.85 42.66 43.37
C CYS A 200 -31.76 43.88 43.48
N GLN A 201 -32.91 43.72 44.12
CA GLN A 201 -33.89 44.79 44.22
C GLN A 201 -33.25 45.91 45.05
N VAL A 202 -33.46 47.16 44.60
CA VAL A 202 -32.54 48.28 44.86
C VAL A 202 -32.32 48.58 46.36
N THR A 203 -33.23 48.11 47.21
CA THR A 203 -33.18 48.21 48.68
C THR A 203 -32.18 47.27 49.36
N ASP A 204 -31.85 46.11 48.77
CA ASP A 204 -31.24 44.99 49.51
C ASP A 204 -29.73 44.82 49.25
N CYS A 205 -29.15 45.65 48.37
CA CYS A 205 -27.73 45.60 48.01
C CYS A 205 -26.76 46.09 49.10
N CYS A 206 -27.27 46.82 50.10
CA CYS A 206 -26.47 47.54 51.08
C CYS A 206 -27.05 47.35 52.50
N PRO A 207 -26.25 47.42 53.57
CA PRO A 207 -26.78 47.41 54.93
C PRO A 207 -27.73 48.59 55.15
N GLY A 208 -28.82 48.41 55.91
CA GLY A 208 -30.01 49.27 55.86
C GLY A 208 -29.88 50.77 56.18
N THR A 209 -28.69 51.27 56.57
CA THR A 209 -28.37 52.69 56.76
C THR A 209 -27.46 53.27 55.65
N TRP A 210 -27.15 52.50 54.61
CA TRP A 210 -26.21 52.83 53.56
C TRP A 210 -26.93 53.08 52.22
N VAL A 211 -26.52 54.12 51.50
CA VAL A 211 -27.11 54.50 50.22
C VAL A 211 -26.37 53.81 49.07
N LEU A 212 -27.08 53.07 48.23
CA LEU A 212 -26.54 52.51 46.99
C LEU A 212 -26.41 53.59 45.92
N HIS A 213 -25.18 53.91 45.49
CA HIS A 213 -24.90 54.79 44.35
C HIS A 213 -23.91 54.13 43.39
N ARG A 214 -24.30 53.97 42.12
CA ARG A 214 -23.46 53.42 41.04
C ARG A 214 -22.72 52.11 41.43
N GLY A 215 -23.43 51.18 42.09
CA GLY A 215 -22.88 49.88 42.50
C GLY A 215 -21.97 49.91 43.73
N LYS A 216 -21.94 51.01 44.50
CA LYS A 216 -21.23 51.14 45.78
C LYS A 216 -22.20 51.53 46.88
N CYS A 217 -22.01 51.00 48.07
CA CYS A 217 -22.70 51.46 49.27
C CYS A 217 -21.93 52.63 49.89
N LEU A 218 -22.61 53.74 50.18
CA LEU A 218 -22.05 54.89 50.89
C LEU A 218 -22.75 55.05 52.24
N PHE A 219 -21.96 55.27 53.29
CA PHE A 219 -22.45 55.65 54.61
C PHE A 219 -22.15 57.13 54.86
N LEU A 220 -23.11 57.84 55.45
CA LEU A 220 -22.92 59.20 55.95
C LEU A 220 -22.99 59.13 57.48
N SER A 221 -21.90 59.52 58.16
CA SER A 221 -21.94 59.69 59.60
C SER A 221 -22.88 60.84 59.97
N LYS A 222 -23.69 60.64 61.01
CA LYS A 222 -24.44 61.71 61.69
C LYS A 222 -23.69 62.29 62.89
N GLU A 223 -22.53 61.72 63.22
CA GLU A 223 -21.68 62.14 64.32
C GLU A 223 -20.47 62.89 63.77
N GLU A 224 -20.28 64.14 64.22
CA GLU A 224 -19.10 64.93 63.93
C GLU A 224 -17.89 64.34 64.67
N LYS A 225 -16.85 64.00 63.91
CA LYS A 225 -15.59 63.41 64.40
C LYS A 225 -14.43 64.07 63.67
N ASN A 226 -13.22 63.99 64.24
CA ASN A 226 -12.02 64.37 63.51
C ASN A 226 -11.68 63.30 62.44
N TRP A 227 -10.91 63.68 61.42
CA TRP A 227 -10.58 62.82 60.28
C TRP A 227 -10.01 61.44 60.65
N TRP A 228 -9.18 61.35 61.69
CA TRP A 228 -8.56 60.09 62.12
C TRP A 228 -9.57 59.13 62.75
N ASP A 229 -10.51 59.64 63.55
CA ASP A 229 -11.53 58.80 64.15
C ASP A 229 -12.67 58.47 63.18
N SER A 230 -13.01 59.36 62.23
CA SER A 230 -13.86 59.01 61.08
C SER A 230 -13.23 57.90 60.23
N LYS A 231 -11.90 57.94 59.99
CA LYS A 231 -11.18 56.87 59.30
C LYS A 231 -11.29 55.54 60.05
N ARG A 232 -11.02 55.55 61.36
CA ARG A 232 -11.07 54.39 62.24
C ARG A 232 -12.47 53.77 62.29
N GLU A 233 -13.51 54.59 62.33
CA GLU A 233 -14.91 54.15 62.30
C GLU A 233 -15.29 53.47 60.98
N CYS A 234 -14.87 54.03 59.84
CA CYS A 234 -15.03 53.35 58.56
C CYS A 234 -14.35 51.98 58.55
N GLU A 235 -13.11 51.88 59.05
CA GLU A 235 -12.35 50.63 59.09
C GLU A 235 -12.98 49.59 60.03
N ASN A 236 -13.47 50.00 61.21
CA ASN A 236 -14.24 49.14 62.11
C ASN A 236 -15.51 48.58 61.44
N ASN A 237 -16.21 49.41 60.66
CA ASN A 237 -17.39 49.01 59.90
C ASN A 237 -17.06 48.29 58.57
N SER A 238 -15.88 47.65 58.47
CA SER A 238 -15.40 46.90 57.28
C SER A 238 -15.41 47.72 55.97
N SER A 239 -15.17 49.02 56.08
CA SER A 239 -15.27 49.99 54.99
C SER A 239 -14.07 50.95 54.95
N ARG A 240 -14.18 52.06 54.23
CA ARG A 240 -13.14 53.10 54.12
C ARG A 240 -13.76 54.46 53.81
N LEU A 241 -13.10 55.56 54.19
CA LEU A 241 -13.51 56.91 53.80
C LEU A 241 -13.60 57.04 52.28
N LEU A 242 -14.55 57.88 51.81
CA LEU A 242 -14.90 57.98 50.39
C LEU A 242 -13.73 58.48 49.52
N ILE A 243 -13.42 57.73 48.45
CA ILE A 243 -12.37 58.08 47.47
C ILE A 243 -13.03 58.61 46.19
N LEU A 244 -12.91 59.92 45.96
CA LEU A 244 -13.54 60.63 44.82
C LEU A 244 -12.65 60.61 43.55
N HIS A 245 -11.99 59.49 43.27
CA HIS A 245 -11.19 59.33 42.06
C HIS A 245 -12.08 59.15 40.81
N ASN A 246 -11.95 60.06 39.82
CA ASN A 246 -12.77 60.13 38.60
C ASN A 246 -14.30 60.35 38.84
N TRP A 247 -14.64 61.10 39.89
CA TRP A 247 -15.99 61.64 40.09
C TRP A 247 -16.02 63.10 39.61
N ASP A 248 -16.67 63.36 38.48
CA ASP A 248 -17.08 64.72 38.11
C ASP A 248 -18.38 65.12 38.84
N GLN A 249 -18.79 66.38 38.70
CA GLN A 249 -20.00 66.93 39.33
C GLN A 249 -21.30 66.20 38.93
N THR A 250 -21.34 65.50 37.79
CA THR A 250 -22.50 64.68 37.35
C THR A 250 -22.45 63.24 37.89
N LYS A 251 -21.28 62.80 38.39
CA LYS A 251 -21.09 61.51 39.07
C LYS A 251 -21.30 61.60 40.58
N MET A 252 -21.08 62.76 41.19
CA MET A 252 -21.32 63.00 42.61
C MET A 252 -22.78 62.70 42.99
N PRO A 253 -23.07 62.11 44.17
CA PRO A 253 -24.45 61.88 44.58
C PRO A 253 -25.08 63.20 45.00
N SER A 254 -26.34 63.44 44.62
CA SER A 254 -27.06 64.68 44.98
C SER A 254 -27.19 64.90 46.49
N PHE A 255 -27.17 63.83 47.28
CA PHE A 255 -27.16 63.88 48.74
C PHE A 255 -25.82 64.38 49.34
N LEU A 256 -24.75 64.55 48.54
CA LEU A 256 -23.50 65.23 48.95
C LEU A 256 -23.35 66.63 48.35
N THR A 257 -24.27 67.06 47.48
CA THR A 257 -24.27 68.40 46.84
C THR A 257 -25.38 69.31 47.34
N ASN A 258 -26.41 68.74 47.99
CA ASN A 258 -27.62 69.43 48.41
C ASN A 258 -27.70 69.55 49.96
N THR A 259 -26.54 69.51 50.63
CA THR A 259 -26.37 69.59 52.08
C THR A 259 -25.32 70.64 52.40
N ASP A 260 -25.58 71.51 53.37
CA ASP A 260 -24.57 72.44 53.90
C ASP A 260 -23.54 71.75 54.83
N ASP A 261 -23.79 70.48 55.18
CA ASP A 261 -22.90 69.62 55.96
C ASP A 261 -21.56 69.35 55.26
N LEU A 262 -20.46 69.40 56.03
CA LEU A 262 -19.12 69.05 55.57
C LEU A 262 -18.72 67.65 56.05
N TYR A 263 -18.40 66.75 55.11
CA TYR A 263 -18.04 65.35 55.41
C TYR A 263 -16.55 65.05 55.13
N TRP A 264 -15.89 64.33 56.04
CA TRP A 264 -14.53 63.85 55.81
C TRP A 264 -14.47 62.79 54.69
N ILE A 265 -13.63 63.05 53.69
CA ILE A 265 -13.33 62.11 52.59
C ILE A 265 -11.95 61.46 52.80
N GLY A 266 -11.66 60.42 52.03
CA GLY A 266 -10.43 59.63 52.11
C GLY A 266 -9.18 60.32 51.57
N LEU A 267 -9.11 61.65 51.63
CA LEU A 267 -7.99 62.48 51.22
C LEU A 267 -7.15 62.85 52.46
N GLN A 268 -5.84 62.64 52.39
CA GLN A 268 -4.87 62.97 53.44
C GLN A 268 -3.67 63.69 52.82
N LYS A 269 -2.93 64.45 53.62
CA LYS A 269 -1.73 65.18 53.15
C LYS A 269 -0.48 64.35 53.45
N ASP A 270 0.44 64.25 52.49
CA ASP A 270 1.66 63.45 52.63
C ASP A 270 2.75 64.20 53.39
N TRP A 271 2.77 63.96 54.71
CA TRP A 271 3.76 64.47 55.66
C TRP A 271 5.19 63.93 55.47
N ARG A 272 5.42 62.96 54.58
CA ARG A 272 6.73 62.32 54.39
C ARG A 272 7.39 62.64 53.05
N GLY A 273 6.62 62.90 52.00
CA GLY A 273 7.15 63.14 50.66
C GLY A 273 7.27 64.61 50.29
N LYS A 274 6.12 65.25 49.98
CA LYS A 274 6.10 66.53 49.22
C LYS A 274 4.98 67.51 49.61
N ASP A 275 4.38 67.36 50.79
CA ASP A 275 3.24 68.18 51.25
C ASP A 275 2.00 68.14 50.31
N LYS A 276 1.93 67.12 49.44
CA LYS A 276 0.85 66.92 48.47
C LYS A 276 -0.32 66.14 49.04
N TRP A 277 -1.51 66.30 48.46
CA TRP A 277 -2.67 65.48 48.77
C TRP A 277 -2.56 64.09 48.12
N ILE A 278 -2.88 63.05 48.90
CA ILE A 278 -2.96 61.66 48.46
C ILE A 278 -4.25 61.04 49.01
N TRP A 279 -4.80 60.05 48.31
CA TRP A 279 -5.91 59.25 48.78
C TRP A 279 -5.42 58.13 49.72
N ILE A 280 -6.26 57.67 50.65
CA ILE A 280 -5.95 56.57 51.59
C ILE A 280 -5.64 55.22 50.94
N ASN A 281 -5.84 55.07 49.62
CA ASN A 281 -5.40 53.91 48.83
C ASN A 281 -3.99 54.07 48.22
N GLY A 282 -3.27 55.16 48.52
CA GLY A 282 -1.95 55.46 47.97
C GLY A 282 -1.95 56.14 46.59
N THR A 283 -3.11 56.37 45.95
CA THR A 283 -3.16 57.15 44.70
C THR A 283 -2.98 58.64 44.96
N GLN A 284 -2.22 59.34 44.13
CA GLN A 284 -2.03 60.79 44.25
C GLN A 284 -3.31 61.53 43.86
N TYR A 285 -3.54 62.69 44.48
CA TYR A 285 -4.56 63.63 44.02
C TYR A 285 -4.03 64.38 42.79
N PRO A 286 -4.78 64.47 41.68
CA PRO A 286 -4.45 65.37 40.58
C PRO A 286 -4.73 66.81 41.00
N GLU A 287 -3.69 67.66 40.98
CA GLU A 287 -3.79 69.12 41.09
C GLU A 287 -4.32 69.75 39.78
#